data_AF-A0A1Z9M6E3-F1
#
_entry.id   AF-A0A1Z9M6E3-F1
#
_cell.length_a   1.000
_cell.length_b   1.000
_cell.length_c   1.000
_cell.angle_alpha   90.00
_cell.angle_beta   90.00
_cell.angle_gamma   90.00
#
_symmetry.space_group_name_H-M   'P 1'
#
loop_
_entity.id
_entity.type
_entity.pdbx_description
1 polymer ?
#
loop_
_entity_poly.entity_id
_entity_poly.type
_entity_poly.pdbx_seq_one_letter_code
_entity_poly.pdbx_strand_id
1 'polypeptide(L)'
;MFKALDPQDINITPFKVYKQFTVTNTDSGSGVYGFKAVSASAHGWTESTGVKTTFDSASFYQMPSWLMINHMYYRDTINPYNNFGQNDNRQYRELHSSASIVAVSKDLYGERIKPRSIELTDDSTSTTLTIVDDGHGNLYDNSSAAYSASFASFSTSSFSNSETGSFVGNAFYEHGLLVFTNTGSRYNGIGTGTGTDGYSLKYKAQVTINEYEYVCIVGEREFNATMNITMTHGRSGSLNISGSDTWRSLPPGDALYKSGSYSTKYEPATEFTNHYTHSKWSPYVTQVGLYNDFNELLAVGQLSSPMKNDPEISLGIVVRFDG
;
A
#
# COMPACT_ATOMS: atom_id res chain seq x y z
N MET A 1 30.84 14.34 -4.48
CA MET A 1 30.31 15.70 -4.72
C MET A 1 28.97 15.76 -4.01
N PHE A 2 28.83 16.71 -3.10
CA PHE A 2 27.57 17.03 -2.43
C PHE A 2 26.97 18.21 -3.17
N LYS A 3 25.74 18.05 -3.61
CA LYS A 3 24.94 19.09 -4.22
C LYS A 3 23.66 19.19 -3.40
N ALA A 4 23.38 20.39 -2.89
CA ALA A 4 22.11 20.67 -2.26
C ALA A 4 21.04 20.70 -3.36
N LEU A 5 19.94 19.98 -3.14
CA LEU A 5 18.79 20.00 -4.04
C LEU A 5 17.91 21.19 -3.65
N ASP A 6 17.44 21.94 -4.64
CA ASP A 6 16.39 22.94 -4.39
C ASP A 6 15.06 22.19 -4.17
N PRO A 7 14.16 22.69 -3.32
CA PRO A 7 12.79 22.16 -3.24
C PRO A 7 12.09 22.00 -4.60
N GLN A 8 12.45 22.80 -5.62
CA GLN A 8 11.91 22.68 -6.98
C GLN A 8 12.40 21.45 -7.75
N ASP A 9 13.53 20.87 -7.33
CA ASP A 9 14.12 19.67 -7.93
C ASP A 9 13.54 18.37 -7.35
N ILE A 10 12.60 18.50 -6.41
CA ILE A 10 11.91 17.42 -5.72
C ILE A 10 10.48 17.37 -6.23
N ASN A 11 10.12 16.23 -6.81
CA ASN A 11 8.77 15.98 -7.29
C ASN A 11 8.19 14.75 -6.58
N ILE A 12 7.03 14.91 -5.96
CA ILE A 12 6.32 13.83 -5.27
C ILE A 12 5.02 13.58 -6.03
N THR A 13 4.93 12.42 -6.66
CA THR A 13 3.76 12.07 -7.47
C THR A 13 3.01 10.89 -6.83
N PRO A 14 1.76 11.08 -6.37
CA PRO A 14 0.97 9.98 -5.85
C PRO A 14 0.43 9.13 -7.00
N PHE A 15 0.54 7.80 -6.85
CA PHE A 15 -0.10 6.86 -7.77
C PHE A 15 -0.83 5.77 -7.01
N LYS A 16 -1.93 5.28 -7.60
CA LYS A 16 -2.76 4.24 -6.99
C LYS A 16 -2.32 2.87 -7.47
N VAL A 17 -1.98 2.00 -6.52
CA VAL A 17 -1.69 0.59 -6.80
C VAL A 17 -2.88 -0.28 -6.44
N TYR A 18 -2.99 -1.41 -7.15
CA TYR A 18 -4.08 -2.36 -6.98
C TYR A 18 -3.53 -3.77 -6.80
N LYS A 19 -3.54 -4.28 -5.57
CA LYS A 19 -3.10 -5.65 -5.28
C LYS A 19 -4.30 -6.57 -5.19
N GLN A 20 -4.27 -7.67 -5.94
CA GLN A 20 -5.34 -8.67 -5.89
C GLN A 20 -5.11 -9.61 -4.71
N PHE A 21 -6.17 -9.84 -3.94
CA PHE A 21 -6.24 -10.85 -2.89
C PHE A 21 -7.26 -11.91 -3.28
N THR A 22 -7.02 -13.13 -2.82
CA THR A 22 -7.96 -14.25 -2.92
C THR A 22 -8.03 -14.87 -1.55
N VAL A 23 -9.23 -14.87 -0.99
CA VAL A 23 -9.51 -15.31 0.37
C VAL A 23 -10.58 -16.38 0.29
N THR A 24 -10.42 -17.44 1.07
CA THR A 24 -11.36 -18.55 1.14
C THR A 24 -12.00 -18.64 2.52
N ASN A 25 -13.04 -19.45 2.65
CA ASN A 25 -13.64 -19.78 3.94
C ASN A 25 -12.62 -20.30 4.97
N THR A 26 -11.54 -20.99 4.56
CA THR A 26 -10.45 -21.45 5.44
C THR A 26 -9.66 -20.30 6.05
N ASP A 27 -9.64 -19.13 5.41
CA ASP A 27 -8.99 -17.93 5.90
C ASP A 27 -9.88 -17.11 6.84
N SER A 28 -11.10 -17.58 7.12
CA SER A 28 -12.02 -16.94 8.07
C SER A 28 -11.40 -16.90 9.46
N GLY A 29 -11.20 -15.70 9.99
CA GLY A 29 -10.42 -15.49 11.23
C GLY A 29 -9.08 -14.78 11.02
N SER A 30 -8.59 -14.73 9.78
CA SER A 30 -7.36 -14.00 9.39
C SER A 30 -7.66 -12.61 8.81
N GLY A 31 -8.63 -11.90 9.42
CA GLY A 31 -9.03 -10.57 8.99
C GLY A 31 -10.12 -10.52 7.92
N VAL A 32 -10.67 -11.66 7.48
CA VAL A 32 -11.93 -11.72 6.72
C VAL A 32 -12.95 -12.54 7.49
N TYR A 33 -14.18 -12.03 7.59
CA TYR A 33 -15.23 -12.61 8.43
C TYR A 33 -16.56 -12.67 7.69
N GLY A 34 -17.10 -13.87 7.57
CA GLY A 34 -18.39 -14.14 6.94
C GLY A 34 -19.46 -14.51 7.98
N PHE A 35 -20.38 -13.61 8.30
CA PHE A 35 -21.36 -13.82 9.38
C PHE A 35 -22.75 -13.30 9.03
N LYS A 36 -23.76 -13.84 9.71
CA LYS A 36 -25.17 -13.43 9.52
C LYS A 36 -25.54 -12.24 10.40
N ALA A 37 -26.45 -11.41 9.91
CA ALA A 37 -27.07 -10.32 10.61
C ALA A 37 -28.59 -10.45 10.52
N VAL A 38 -29.30 -10.39 11.64
CA VAL A 38 -30.76 -10.60 11.70
C VAL A 38 -31.39 -9.53 12.55
N SER A 39 -32.45 -8.90 12.04
CA SER A 39 -33.24 -7.92 12.78
C SER A 39 -33.93 -8.60 13.96
N ALA A 40 -33.79 -8.05 15.15
CA ALA A 40 -34.54 -8.47 16.33
C ALA A 40 -34.75 -7.29 17.28
N SER A 41 -35.57 -7.48 18.32
CA SER A 41 -35.78 -6.47 19.35
C SER A 41 -34.52 -6.27 20.20
N ALA A 42 -34.16 -5.01 20.45
CA ALA A 42 -33.09 -4.66 21.37
C ALA A 42 -33.50 -4.79 22.85
N HIS A 43 -34.81 -4.89 23.11
CA HIS A 43 -35.34 -4.90 24.47
C HIS A 43 -34.97 -6.20 25.19
N GLY A 44 -34.25 -6.09 26.31
CA GLY A 44 -33.81 -7.25 27.09
C GLY A 44 -32.68 -8.05 26.43
N TRP A 45 -32.00 -7.50 25.42
CA TRP A 45 -30.84 -8.17 24.82
C TRP A 45 -29.70 -8.30 25.84
N THR A 46 -29.09 -9.47 25.89
CA THR A 46 -27.93 -9.75 26.76
C THR A 46 -26.87 -10.50 25.97
N GLU A 47 -25.61 -10.24 26.30
CA GLU A 47 -24.47 -10.88 25.63
C GLU A 47 -24.47 -12.40 25.78
N SER A 48 -24.92 -12.92 26.92
CA SER A 48 -24.91 -14.35 27.25
C SER A 48 -25.89 -15.18 26.42
N THR A 49 -26.95 -14.57 25.90
CA THR A 49 -28.01 -15.26 25.14
C THR A 49 -28.08 -14.83 23.68
N GLY A 50 -27.28 -13.82 23.30
CA GLY A 50 -27.24 -13.30 21.94
C GLY A 50 -26.70 -14.33 20.95
N VAL A 51 -27.46 -14.57 19.87
CA VAL A 51 -27.00 -15.40 18.76
C VAL A 51 -25.79 -14.73 18.10
N LYS A 52 -24.69 -15.45 17.98
CA LYS A 52 -23.44 -14.97 17.41
C LYS A 52 -22.81 -15.98 16.47
N THR A 53 -22.01 -15.46 15.54
CA THR A 53 -21.05 -16.24 14.77
C THR A 53 -19.69 -16.05 15.42
N THR A 54 -19.00 -17.15 15.75
CA THR A 54 -17.72 -17.12 16.44
C THR A 54 -16.62 -17.65 15.52
N PHE A 55 -15.51 -16.92 15.49
CA PHE A 55 -14.25 -17.27 14.84
C PHE A 55 -13.15 -17.33 15.91
N ASP A 56 -12.00 -17.88 15.56
CA ASP A 56 -10.87 -18.01 16.50
C ASP A 56 -10.37 -16.65 17.03
N SER A 57 -10.49 -15.59 16.23
CA SER A 57 -10.00 -14.24 16.54
C SER A 57 -11.09 -13.25 16.96
N ALA A 58 -12.37 -13.53 16.69
CA ALA A 58 -13.46 -12.57 16.91
C ALA A 58 -14.84 -13.25 16.99
N SER A 59 -15.82 -12.55 17.57
CA SER A 59 -17.23 -12.97 17.57
C SER A 59 -18.15 -11.83 17.16
N PHE A 60 -19.14 -12.13 16.32
CA PHE A 60 -20.09 -11.16 15.78
C PHE A 60 -21.52 -11.55 16.14
N TYR A 61 -22.22 -10.68 16.89
CA TYR A 61 -23.61 -10.88 17.27
C TYR A 61 -24.54 -10.46 16.14
N GLN A 62 -25.50 -11.33 15.78
CA GLN A 62 -26.33 -11.12 14.59
C GLN A 62 -27.19 -9.84 14.66
N MET A 63 -27.79 -9.58 15.83
CA MET A 63 -28.70 -8.44 16.02
C MET A 63 -27.97 -7.09 16.06
N PRO A 64 -26.91 -6.89 16.89
CA PRO A 64 -26.10 -5.68 16.85
C PRO A 64 -25.51 -5.40 15.46
N SER A 65 -25.04 -6.43 14.76
CA SER A 65 -24.53 -6.28 13.40
C SER A 65 -25.61 -5.78 12.44
N TRP A 66 -26.85 -6.29 12.53
CA TRP A 66 -27.96 -5.82 11.71
C TRP A 66 -28.31 -4.35 12.00
N LEU A 67 -28.39 -3.96 13.27
CA LEU A 67 -28.66 -2.57 13.65
C LEU A 67 -27.56 -1.63 13.17
N MET A 68 -26.30 -2.06 13.25
CA MET A 68 -25.14 -1.29 12.80
C MET A 68 -25.21 -1.03 11.29
N ILE A 69 -25.40 -2.06 10.47
CA ILE A 69 -25.50 -1.85 9.00
C ILE A 69 -26.73 -1.02 8.64
N ASN A 70 -27.85 -1.22 9.34
CA ASN A 70 -29.05 -0.44 9.12
C ASN A 70 -28.77 1.05 9.38
N HIS A 71 -28.21 1.36 10.55
CA HIS A 71 -27.91 2.73 10.93
C HIS A 71 -26.88 3.40 10.02
N MET A 72 -25.84 2.69 9.62
CA MET A 72 -24.77 3.28 8.81
C MET A 72 -25.16 3.43 7.34
N TYR A 73 -25.89 2.49 6.75
CA TYR A 73 -26.00 2.42 5.28
C TYR A 73 -27.43 2.45 4.73
N TYR A 74 -28.40 1.92 5.46
CA TYR A 74 -29.74 1.62 4.93
C TYR A 74 -30.87 2.44 5.55
N ARG A 75 -30.65 3.11 6.69
CA ARG A 75 -31.68 3.87 7.41
C ARG A 75 -32.21 5.06 6.61
N ASP A 76 -31.31 5.78 5.96
CA ASP A 76 -31.63 6.99 5.19
C ASP A 76 -30.83 6.97 3.89
N THR A 77 -31.33 6.24 2.90
CA THR A 77 -30.67 6.06 1.60
C THR A 77 -30.79 7.28 0.69
N ILE A 78 -31.65 8.24 1.05
CA ILE A 78 -31.92 9.44 0.25
C ILE A 78 -31.01 10.59 0.70
N ASN A 79 -30.72 10.71 1.99
CA ASN A 79 -29.90 11.78 2.53
C ASN A 79 -28.43 11.35 2.73
N PRO A 80 -27.49 11.85 1.93
CA PRO A 80 -26.08 11.48 2.03
C PRO A 80 -25.42 11.91 3.35
N TYR A 81 -26.00 12.84 4.11
CA TYR A 81 -25.46 13.27 5.40
C TYR A 81 -25.73 12.25 6.52
N ASN A 82 -26.76 11.42 6.35
CA ASN A 82 -27.21 10.46 7.36
C ASN A 82 -26.85 9.01 7.02
N ASN A 83 -26.09 8.79 5.95
CA ASN A 83 -25.62 7.47 5.57
C ASN A 83 -24.15 7.51 5.12
N PHE A 84 -23.48 6.38 5.26
CA PHE A 84 -22.12 6.15 4.81
C PHE A 84 -22.10 5.43 3.46
N GLY A 85 -20.93 5.46 2.82
CA GLY A 85 -20.70 4.84 1.52
C GLY A 85 -21.03 5.77 0.34
N GLN A 86 -20.73 5.27 -0.86
CA GLN A 86 -20.96 6.01 -2.11
C GLN A 86 -22.47 6.25 -2.32
N ASN A 87 -22.91 7.50 -2.39
CA ASN A 87 -24.29 7.86 -2.68
C ASN A 87 -24.43 8.13 -4.19
N ASP A 88 -24.57 7.06 -4.97
CA ASP A 88 -24.78 7.12 -6.42
C ASP A 88 -26.27 6.91 -6.74
N ASN A 89 -26.81 7.67 -7.69
CA ASN A 89 -28.19 7.47 -8.19
C ASN A 89 -28.36 6.10 -8.87
N ARG A 90 -27.25 5.43 -9.17
CA ARG A 90 -27.20 4.06 -9.70
C ARG A 90 -27.09 3.00 -8.61
N GLN A 91 -27.23 3.36 -7.33
CA GLN A 91 -27.18 2.39 -6.24
C GLN A 91 -28.59 2.08 -5.72
N TYR A 92 -28.91 0.80 -5.60
CA TYR A 92 -30.12 0.33 -4.94
C TYR A 92 -29.77 -0.21 -3.56
N ARG A 93 -30.39 0.34 -2.52
CA ARG A 93 -30.17 -0.07 -1.13
C ARG A 93 -31.48 -0.48 -0.50
N GLU A 94 -31.61 -1.76 -0.22
CA GLU A 94 -32.73 -2.32 0.55
C GLU A 94 -32.17 -3.34 1.54
N LEU A 95 -32.56 -3.18 2.81
CA LEU A 95 -32.21 -4.11 3.88
C LEU A 95 -33.47 -4.83 4.38
N HIS A 96 -33.48 -6.15 4.23
CA HIS A 96 -34.53 -7.01 4.75
C HIS A 96 -34.30 -7.36 6.24
N SER A 97 -35.17 -8.20 6.80
CA SER A 97 -35.06 -8.70 8.18
C SER A 97 -33.81 -9.53 8.45
N SER A 98 -33.10 -9.97 7.41
CA SER A 98 -31.82 -10.65 7.54
C SER A 98 -30.88 -10.26 6.40
N ALA A 99 -29.59 -10.35 6.66
CA ALA A 99 -28.52 -10.14 5.70
C ALA A 99 -27.34 -11.06 6.02
N SER A 100 -26.55 -11.41 5.02
CA SER A 100 -25.24 -12.04 5.21
C SER A 100 -24.15 -11.00 4.95
N ILE A 101 -23.11 -10.97 5.78
CA ILE A 101 -22.06 -9.96 5.72
C ILE A 101 -20.73 -10.68 5.53
N VAL A 102 -19.95 -10.20 4.56
CA VAL A 102 -18.52 -10.52 4.45
C VAL A 102 -17.74 -9.24 4.70
N ALA A 103 -17.04 -9.21 5.82
CA ALA A 103 -16.24 -8.07 6.26
C ALA A 103 -14.76 -8.37 6.03
N VAL A 104 -14.06 -7.46 5.35
CA VAL A 104 -12.61 -7.51 5.10
C VAL A 104 -11.95 -6.46 5.99
N SER A 105 -10.90 -6.83 6.73
CA SER A 105 -10.15 -5.93 7.59
C SER A 105 -9.40 -4.87 6.79
N LYS A 106 -9.26 -3.68 7.39
CA LYS A 106 -8.54 -2.54 6.81
C LYS A 106 -7.11 -2.87 6.41
N ASP A 107 -6.42 -3.72 7.18
CA ASP A 107 -5.05 -4.13 6.88
C ASP A 107 -4.92 -4.89 5.55
N LEU A 108 -6.03 -5.51 5.09
CA LEU A 108 -6.06 -6.30 3.86
C LEU A 108 -6.51 -5.49 2.63
N TYR A 109 -7.24 -4.39 2.80
CA TYR A 109 -7.71 -3.56 1.69
C TYR A 109 -7.05 -2.18 1.60
N GLY A 110 -6.37 -1.73 2.65
CA GLY A 110 -5.69 -0.45 2.73
C GLY A 110 -6.67 0.73 2.85
N GLU A 111 -6.79 1.53 1.79
CA GLU A 111 -7.66 2.71 1.78
C GLU A 111 -9.11 2.35 1.44
N ARG A 112 -9.29 1.51 0.43
CA ARG A 112 -10.59 1.00 -0.02
C ARG A 112 -10.41 -0.23 -0.90
N ILE A 113 -11.48 -1.00 -1.05
CA ILE A 113 -11.56 -1.99 -2.14
C ILE A 113 -11.78 -1.24 -3.47
N LYS A 114 -11.08 -1.66 -4.53
CA LYS A 114 -11.24 -1.09 -5.86
C LYS A 114 -12.65 -1.41 -6.40
N PRO A 115 -13.44 -0.42 -6.86
CA PRO A 115 -14.68 -0.69 -7.57
C PRO A 115 -14.45 -1.54 -8.82
N ARG A 116 -15.42 -2.40 -9.13
CA ARG A 116 -15.42 -3.36 -10.23
C ARG A 116 -14.25 -4.34 -10.16
N SER A 117 -13.97 -4.84 -8.96
CA SER A 117 -12.90 -5.82 -8.72
C SER A 117 -13.30 -6.99 -7.84
N ILE A 118 -14.52 -6.96 -7.28
CA ILE A 118 -15.03 -7.97 -6.36
C ILE A 118 -15.65 -9.09 -7.19
N GLU A 119 -15.23 -10.31 -6.90
CA GLU A 119 -15.81 -11.54 -7.40
C GLU A 119 -15.88 -12.52 -6.23
N LEU A 120 -17.10 -12.85 -5.79
CA LEU A 120 -17.34 -13.85 -4.76
C LEU A 120 -17.94 -15.09 -5.42
N THR A 121 -17.25 -16.21 -5.30
CA THR A 121 -17.77 -17.52 -5.67
C THR A 121 -18.25 -18.22 -4.40
N ASP A 122 -19.49 -18.69 -4.39
CA ASP A 122 -20.10 -19.33 -3.22
C ASP A 122 -20.71 -20.67 -3.62
N ASP A 123 -20.27 -21.73 -2.96
CA ASP A 123 -20.74 -23.09 -3.16
C ASP A 123 -21.69 -23.53 -2.02
N SER A 124 -22.23 -22.59 -1.24
CA SER A 124 -23.05 -22.90 -0.05
C SER A 124 -24.40 -23.58 -0.36
N THR A 125 -24.81 -23.55 -1.64
CA THR A 125 -26.10 -24.10 -2.09
C THR A 125 -25.90 -25.13 -3.19
N SER A 126 -26.97 -25.78 -3.65
CA SER A 126 -26.91 -26.78 -4.74
C SER A 126 -26.35 -26.29 -6.08
N THR A 127 -26.12 -24.98 -6.24
CA THR A 127 -25.49 -24.37 -7.42
C THR A 127 -24.44 -23.37 -7.00
N THR A 128 -23.26 -23.42 -7.63
CA THR A 128 -22.24 -22.38 -7.50
C THR A 128 -22.80 -21.02 -7.92
N LEU A 129 -22.73 -20.06 -7.01
CA LEU A 129 -23.09 -18.67 -7.25
C LEU A 129 -21.82 -17.87 -7.53
N THR A 130 -21.87 -17.00 -8.54
CA THR A 130 -20.78 -16.05 -8.82
C THR A 130 -21.35 -14.66 -8.72
N ILE A 131 -21.01 -13.95 -7.65
CA ILE A 131 -21.48 -12.60 -7.36
C ILE A 131 -20.38 -11.63 -7.71
N VAL A 132 -20.72 -10.59 -8.46
CA VAL A 132 -19.78 -9.57 -8.90
C VAL A 132 -20.33 -8.18 -8.61
N ASP A 133 -19.43 -7.20 -8.54
CA ASP A 133 -19.82 -5.81 -8.33
C ASP A 133 -19.93 -5.02 -9.64
N ASP A 134 -20.83 -4.04 -9.66
CA ASP A 134 -21.07 -3.16 -10.82
C ASP A 134 -20.20 -1.89 -10.83
N GLY A 135 -19.41 -1.68 -9.77
CA GLY A 135 -18.59 -0.48 -9.57
C GLY A 135 -19.34 0.73 -9.02
N HIS A 136 -20.65 0.64 -8.84
CA HIS A 136 -21.53 1.68 -8.28
C HIS A 136 -22.05 1.32 -6.87
N GLY A 137 -21.55 0.21 -6.30
CA GLY A 137 -21.89 -0.24 -4.95
C GLY A 137 -23.03 -1.24 -4.88
N ASN A 138 -23.43 -1.84 -6.02
CA ASN A 138 -24.35 -2.98 -6.05
C ASN A 138 -23.60 -4.28 -6.35
N LEU A 139 -24.10 -5.36 -5.77
CA LEU A 139 -23.67 -6.73 -5.99
C LEU A 139 -24.79 -7.47 -6.72
N TYR A 140 -24.44 -8.18 -7.78
CA TYR A 140 -25.40 -8.94 -8.57
C TYR A 140 -24.88 -10.32 -8.92
N ASP A 141 -25.81 -11.22 -9.19
CA ASP A 141 -25.56 -12.59 -9.58
C ASP A 141 -25.18 -12.67 -11.06
N ASN A 142 -23.96 -13.12 -11.32
CA ASN A 142 -23.39 -13.36 -12.65
C ASN A 142 -23.16 -14.86 -12.92
N SER A 143 -23.82 -15.74 -12.18
CA SER A 143 -23.74 -17.20 -12.39
C SER A 143 -24.33 -17.65 -13.74
N SER A 144 -25.20 -16.86 -14.37
CA SER A 144 -25.75 -17.16 -15.70
C SER A 144 -26.14 -15.89 -16.44
N ALA A 145 -26.13 -15.96 -17.78
CA ALA A 145 -26.45 -14.84 -18.67
C ALA A 145 -27.87 -14.25 -18.44
N ALA A 146 -28.82 -15.09 -17.99
CA ALA A 146 -30.17 -14.65 -17.64
C ALA A 146 -30.19 -13.74 -16.40
N TYR A 147 -29.39 -14.06 -15.39
CA TYR A 147 -29.30 -13.25 -14.16
C TYR A 147 -28.58 -11.94 -14.43
N SER A 148 -27.45 -11.96 -15.15
CA SER A 148 -26.78 -10.71 -15.55
C SER A 148 -27.65 -9.80 -16.42
N ALA A 149 -28.48 -10.38 -17.31
CA ALA A 149 -29.43 -9.61 -18.12
C ALA A 149 -30.61 -9.05 -17.29
N SER A 150 -31.06 -9.77 -16.27
CA SER A 150 -32.05 -9.29 -15.31
C SER A 150 -31.53 -8.07 -14.54
N PHE A 151 -30.29 -8.11 -14.07
CA PHE A 151 -29.68 -6.97 -13.36
C PHE A 151 -29.51 -5.75 -14.28
N ALA A 152 -29.07 -5.98 -15.53
CA ALA A 152 -28.98 -4.91 -16.52
C ALA A 152 -30.35 -4.26 -16.79
N SER A 153 -31.42 -5.05 -16.82
CA SER A 153 -32.79 -4.55 -16.98
C SER A 153 -33.28 -3.80 -15.74
N PHE A 154 -32.93 -4.28 -14.55
CA PHE A 154 -33.29 -3.64 -13.28
C PHE A 154 -32.59 -2.28 -13.11
N SER A 155 -31.27 -2.24 -13.33
CA SER A 155 -30.47 -1.01 -13.24
C SER A 155 -30.86 0.05 -14.27
N THR A 156 -31.24 -0.36 -15.48
CA THR A 156 -31.74 0.58 -16.52
C THR A 156 -33.15 1.09 -16.23
N SER A 157 -33.94 0.37 -15.43
CA SER A 157 -35.28 0.78 -14.99
C SER A 157 -35.29 1.70 -13.75
N SER A 158 -34.16 2.31 -13.39
CA SER A 158 -34.00 3.09 -12.15
C SER A 158 -34.43 2.31 -10.90
N PHE A 159 -34.20 0.99 -10.89
CA PHE A 159 -34.54 0.09 -9.78
C PHE A 159 -36.03 0.06 -9.39
N SER A 160 -36.91 0.36 -10.35
CA SER A 160 -38.37 0.42 -10.13
C SER A 160 -39.11 -0.89 -10.39
N ASN A 161 -38.45 -1.89 -10.97
CA ASN A 161 -39.05 -3.17 -11.28
C ASN A 161 -39.21 -4.04 -10.02
N SER A 162 -40.38 -4.67 -9.84
CA SER A 162 -40.69 -5.52 -8.68
C SER A 162 -39.94 -6.86 -8.67
N GLU A 163 -39.42 -7.28 -9.83
CA GLU A 163 -38.46 -8.37 -9.91
C GLU A 163 -37.05 -7.79 -9.85
N THR A 164 -36.43 -7.84 -8.67
CA THR A 164 -35.04 -7.43 -8.42
C THR A 164 -34.01 -8.35 -9.09
N GLY A 165 -34.42 -9.19 -10.06
CA GLY A 165 -34.16 -10.63 -10.26
C GLY A 165 -32.73 -11.18 -10.32
N SER A 166 -31.76 -10.47 -9.80
CA SER A 166 -30.34 -10.85 -9.67
C SER A 166 -29.54 -9.87 -8.81
N PHE A 167 -30.13 -8.78 -8.31
CA PHE A 167 -29.54 -7.96 -7.25
C PHE A 167 -29.42 -8.78 -5.97
N VAL A 168 -28.23 -8.84 -5.41
CA VAL A 168 -27.91 -9.67 -4.24
C VAL A 168 -27.64 -8.81 -3.01
N GLY A 169 -27.15 -7.58 -3.19
CA GLY A 169 -26.90 -6.65 -2.10
C GLY A 169 -25.95 -5.53 -2.48
N ASN A 170 -25.18 -5.02 -1.52
CA ASN A 170 -24.33 -3.85 -1.68
C ASN A 170 -22.89 -4.08 -1.24
N ALA A 171 -21.97 -3.38 -1.89
CA ALA A 171 -20.56 -3.31 -1.53
C ALA A 171 -20.21 -1.90 -1.04
N PHE A 172 -19.68 -1.81 0.17
CA PHE A 172 -19.17 -0.58 0.78
C PHE A 172 -17.65 -0.60 0.72
N TYR A 173 -17.13 -0.10 -0.39
CA TYR A 173 -15.71 -0.19 -0.76
C TYR A 173 -14.77 0.43 0.28
N GLU A 174 -15.14 1.57 0.86
CA GLU A 174 -14.34 2.31 1.83
C GLU A 174 -14.19 1.57 3.18
N HIS A 175 -15.19 0.75 3.52
CA HIS A 175 -15.23 0.02 4.80
C HIS A 175 -14.96 -1.48 4.63
N GLY A 176 -14.64 -1.94 3.43
CA GLY A 176 -14.36 -3.36 3.17
C GLY A 176 -15.54 -4.29 3.46
N LEU A 177 -16.77 -3.80 3.34
CA LEU A 177 -17.98 -4.52 3.74
C LEU A 177 -18.82 -4.92 2.53
N LEU A 178 -19.10 -6.21 2.40
CA LEU A 178 -20.06 -6.76 1.45
C LEU A 178 -21.29 -7.19 2.24
N VAL A 179 -22.45 -6.67 1.88
CA VAL A 179 -23.71 -6.96 2.57
C VAL A 179 -24.68 -7.54 1.57
N PHE A 180 -24.98 -8.83 1.72
CA PHE A 180 -25.94 -9.56 0.91
C PHE A 180 -27.30 -9.49 1.60
N THR A 181 -28.23 -8.74 1.02
CA THR A 181 -29.54 -8.49 1.60
C THR A 181 -30.62 -9.39 1.00
N ASN A 182 -30.41 -9.91 -0.21
CA ASN A 182 -31.42 -10.74 -0.87
C ASN A 182 -31.71 -12.01 -0.06
N THR A 183 -32.98 -12.18 0.32
CA THR A 183 -33.46 -13.29 1.17
C THR A 183 -34.01 -14.48 0.37
N GLY A 184 -33.89 -14.46 -0.95
CA GLY A 184 -34.25 -15.58 -1.82
C GLY A 184 -33.52 -16.85 -1.40
N SER A 185 -34.19 -18.01 -1.57
CA SER A 185 -33.66 -19.31 -1.14
C SER A 185 -32.27 -19.63 -1.71
N ARG A 186 -31.95 -19.08 -2.89
CA ARG A 186 -30.65 -19.22 -3.56
C ARG A 186 -29.55 -18.34 -2.97
N TYR A 187 -29.91 -17.22 -2.37
CA TYR A 187 -28.98 -16.21 -1.82
C TYR A 187 -28.87 -16.28 -0.29
N ASN A 188 -29.56 -17.25 0.33
CA ASN A 188 -29.52 -17.44 1.76
C ASN A 188 -28.16 -17.99 2.20
N GLY A 189 -27.46 -17.24 3.06
CA GLY A 189 -26.23 -17.70 3.69
C GLY A 189 -24.95 -17.53 2.86
N ILE A 190 -24.98 -16.68 1.82
CA ILE A 190 -23.79 -16.31 1.05
C ILE A 190 -22.66 -15.89 1.98
N GLY A 191 -21.48 -16.47 1.78
CA GLY A 191 -20.29 -16.09 2.54
C GLY A 191 -20.30 -16.58 3.99
N THR A 192 -21.21 -17.48 4.38
CA THR A 192 -21.28 -18.03 5.75
C THR A 192 -21.07 -19.53 5.82
N GLY A 193 -21.01 -20.20 4.67
CA GLY A 193 -20.74 -21.64 4.58
C GLY A 193 -19.28 -22.00 4.86
N THR A 194 -19.05 -23.24 5.32
CA THR A 194 -17.74 -23.77 5.71
C THR A 194 -17.47 -25.11 5.04
N GLY A 195 -16.19 -25.49 4.91
CA GLY A 195 -15.80 -26.74 4.26
C GLY A 195 -16.13 -26.77 2.75
N THR A 196 -16.80 -27.84 2.31
CA THR A 196 -17.22 -28.07 0.91
C THR A 196 -18.23 -27.04 0.41
N ASP A 197 -18.97 -26.42 1.33
CA ASP A 197 -19.99 -25.40 1.08
C ASP A 197 -19.42 -23.98 1.29
N GLY A 198 -18.14 -23.80 0.97
CA GLY A 198 -17.39 -22.58 1.25
C GLY A 198 -17.64 -21.43 0.26
N TYR A 199 -17.02 -20.29 0.56
CA TYR A 199 -16.92 -19.16 -0.35
C TYR A 199 -15.46 -18.82 -0.66
N SER A 200 -15.24 -18.24 -1.84
CA SER A 200 -13.98 -17.64 -2.27
C SER A 200 -14.23 -16.21 -2.71
N LEU A 201 -13.61 -15.25 -2.02
CA LEU A 201 -13.67 -13.83 -2.32
C LEU A 201 -12.37 -13.40 -3.00
N LYS A 202 -12.48 -12.87 -4.22
CA LYS A 202 -11.42 -12.15 -4.92
C LYS A 202 -11.75 -10.66 -4.92
N TYR A 203 -10.77 -9.84 -4.59
CA TYR A 203 -10.91 -8.38 -4.66
C TYR A 203 -9.54 -7.73 -4.89
N LYS A 204 -9.54 -6.46 -5.32
CA LYS A 204 -8.31 -5.67 -5.41
C LYS A 204 -8.29 -4.59 -4.32
N ALA A 205 -7.32 -4.66 -3.43
CA ALA A 205 -7.03 -3.61 -2.46
C ALA A 205 -6.47 -2.38 -3.19
N GLN A 206 -6.83 -1.18 -2.74
CA GLN A 206 -6.29 0.08 -3.24
C GLN A 206 -5.47 0.76 -2.15
N VAL A 207 -4.24 1.12 -2.50
CA VAL A 207 -3.34 1.96 -1.68
C VAL A 207 -2.75 3.03 -2.59
N THR A 208 -2.62 4.25 -2.08
CA THR A 208 -1.88 5.31 -2.76
C THR A 208 -0.43 5.26 -2.27
N ILE A 209 0.50 5.07 -3.19
CA ILE A 209 1.95 5.10 -2.96
C ILE A 209 2.46 6.42 -3.51
N ASN A 210 3.45 7.00 -2.84
CA ASN A 210 4.12 8.21 -3.31
C ASN A 210 5.42 7.82 -4.02
N GLU A 211 5.56 8.22 -5.28
CA GLU A 211 6.84 8.18 -5.97
C GLU A 211 7.59 9.48 -5.68
N TYR A 212 8.82 9.35 -5.18
CA TYR A 212 9.73 10.46 -4.97
C TYR A 212 10.71 10.52 -6.13
N GLU A 213 10.74 11.66 -6.82
CA GLU A 213 11.68 11.98 -7.88
C GLU A 213 12.59 13.13 -7.43
N TYR A 214 13.89 12.89 -7.51
CA TYR A 214 14.93 13.89 -7.23
C TYR A 214 15.76 14.09 -8.49
N VAL A 215 15.82 15.34 -8.97
CA VAL A 215 16.60 15.71 -10.15
C VAL A 215 17.84 16.49 -9.71
N CYS A 216 19.02 16.00 -10.06
CA CYS A 216 20.28 16.69 -9.80
C CYS A 216 20.98 16.96 -11.12
N ILE A 217 21.04 18.24 -11.52
CA ILE A 217 21.79 18.67 -12.69
C ILE A 217 23.19 19.06 -12.25
N VAL A 218 24.21 18.33 -12.71
CA VAL A 218 25.61 18.67 -12.52
C VAL A 218 26.05 19.51 -13.71
N GLY A 219 26.38 20.77 -13.46
CA GLY A 219 26.85 21.68 -14.50
C GLY A 219 28.26 21.36 -14.99
N GLU A 220 28.63 21.97 -16.12
CA GLU A 220 30.01 21.93 -16.62
C GLU A 220 30.98 22.45 -15.54
N ARG A 221 32.06 21.70 -15.32
CA ARG A 221 33.11 22.03 -14.34
C ARG A 221 32.66 22.13 -12.87
N GLU A 222 31.46 21.66 -12.54
CA GLU A 222 30.94 21.61 -11.18
C GLU A 222 31.46 20.35 -10.46
N PHE A 223 32.73 20.37 -10.07
CA PHE A 223 33.41 19.24 -9.42
C PHE A 223 33.70 19.53 -7.95
N ASN A 224 33.34 18.60 -7.07
CA ASN A 224 33.86 18.63 -5.69
C ASN A 224 35.25 18.01 -5.64
N ALA A 225 36.05 18.47 -4.68
CA ALA A 225 37.26 17.79 -4.29
C ALA A 225 36.96 16.32 -3.94
N THR A 226 37.76 15.42 -4.49
CA THR A 226 37.75 14.00 -4.11
C THR A 226 38.23 13.82 -2.67
N MET A 227 37.60 12.93 -1.92
CA MET A 227 38.12 12.49 -0.61
C MET A 227 39.05 11.27 -0.76
N ASN A 228 39.36 10.86 -2.00
CA ASN A 228 40.20 9.69 -2.23
C ASN A 228 41.68 10.02 -2.02
N ILE A 229 42.26 9.42 -0.99
CA ILE A 229 43.67 9.56 -0.59
C ILE A 229 44.65 9.11 -1.68
N THR A 230 44.25 8.28 -2.65
CA THR A 230 45.17 7.88 -3.74
C THR A 230 45.45 8.99 -4.73
N MET A 231 44.70 10.10 -4.68
CA MET A 231 44.89 11.23 -5.59
C MET A 231 45.92 12.24 -5.09
N THR A 232 46.19 12.25 -3.78
CA THR A 232 47.14 13.17 -3.16
C THR A 232 48.59 12.69 -3.28
N HIS A 233 49.53 13.63 -3.34
CA HIS A 233 50.95 13.29 -3.34
C HIS A 233 51.32 12.51 -2.06
N GLY A 234 52.06 11.42 -2.21
CA GLY A 234 52.44 10.54 -1.10
C GLY A 234 51.30 9.73 -0.47
N ARG A 235 50.09 9.72 -1.06
CA ARG A 235 48.88 9.12 -0.48
C ARG A 235 48.62 9.62 0.94
N SER A 236 48.85 10.91 1.18
CA SER A 236 48.60 11.51 2.49
C SER A 236 47.15 11.97 2.61
N GLY A 237 46.53 11.70 3.75
CA GLY A 237 45.14 12.07 4.05
C GLY A 237 44.99 13.55 4.40
N SER A 238 43.84 13.93 4.96
CA SER A 238 43.53 15.30 5.40
C SER A 238 43.99 15.62 6.84
N LEU A 239 44.67 14.69 7.51
CA LEU A 239 45.07 14.84 8.90
C LEU A 239 46.35 15.69 9.02
N ASN A 240 46.29 16.76 9.82
CA ASN A 240 47.46 17.53 10.25
C ASN A 240 47.71 17.29 11.75
N ILE A 241 48.62 16.37 12.06
CA ILE A 241 48.92 16.00 13.45
C ILE A 241 50.43 15.79 13.56
N SER A 242 51.06 16.51 14.48
CA SER A 242 52.48 16.41 14.77
C SER A 242 52.71 16.19 16.26
N GLY A 243 53.74 15.39 16.59
CA GLY A 243 54.16 15.15 17.98
C GLY A 243 54.27 13.67 18.35
N SER A 244 54.94 13.41 19.47
CA SER A 244 55.15 12.06 20.02
C SER A 244 53.86 11.38 20.48
N ASP A 245 52.77 12.15 20.67
CA ASP A 245 51.47 11.67 21.12
C ASP A 245 50.40 11.58 20.01
N THR A 246 50.81 11.61 18.74
CA THR A 246 49.95 11.43 17.55
C THR A 246 49.07 10.18 17.59
N TRP A 247 49.48 9.14 18.32
CA TRP A 247 48.71 7.91 18.53
C TRP A 247 47.40 8.12 19.30
N ARG A 248 47.25 9.21 20.06
CA ARG A 248 46.04 9.49 20.87
C ARG A 248 44.84 10.00 20.06
N SER A 249 45.09 10.57 18.88
CA SER A 249 44.09 11.19 18.02
C SER A 249 43.69 10.30 16.83
N LEU A 250 44.27 9.10 16.73
CA LEU A 250 43.95 8.09 15.73
C LEU A 250 43.16 6.95 16.41
N PRO A 251 42.32 6.20 15.67
CA PRO A 251 41.56 5.10 16.25
C PRO A 251 42.50 4.10 16.95
N PRO A 252 42.10 3.58 18.12
CA PRO A 252 42.97 2.72 18.93
C PRO A 252 43.26 1.41 18.16
N GLY A 253 44.47 1.29 17.62
CA GLY A 253 45.12 -0.01 17.52
C GLY A 253 45.58 -0.41 18.92
N ASP A 254 45.72 -1.72 19.18
CA ASP A 254 46.09 -2.33 20.47
C ASP A 254 46.98 -1.42 21.36
N ALA A 255 46.30 -0.58 22.15
CA ALA A 255 46.88 0.63 22.73
C ALA A 255 47.84 0.29 23.88
N LEU A 256 47.73 -0.91 24.42
CA LEU A 256 48.56 -1.43 25.50
C LEU A 256 49.98 -1.74 25.02
N TYR A 257 50.13 -2.22 23.78
CA TYR A 257 51.40 -2.72 23.23
C TYR A 257 52.06 -1.76 22.25
N LYS A 258 51.45 -0.59 21.95
CA LYS A 258 51.94 0.36 20.94
C LYS A 258 52.28 -0.33 19.61
N SER A 259 51.56 -1.40 19.27
CA SER A 259 51.90 -2.27 18.13
C SER A 259 51.49 -1.69 16.78
N GLY A 260 50.74 -0.59 16.77
CA GLY A 260 50.54 0.24 15.60
C GLY A 260 51.78 1.08 15.30
N SER A 261 52.40 0.88 14.13
CA SER A 261 53.44 1.77 13.62
C SER A 261 52.80 3.07 13.14
N TYR A 262 52.64 4.04 14.04
CA TYR A 262 52.16 5.37 13.70
C TYR A 262 53.34 6.29 13.38
N SER A 263 53.23 7.06 12.29
CA SER A 263 54.17 8.15 12.03
C SER A 263 54.05 9.22 13.11
N THR A 264 55.17 9.82 13.52
CA THR A 264 55.20 10.95 14.47
C THR A 264 54.75 12.28 13.85
N LYS A 265 54.48 12.25 12.54
CA LYS A 265 54.04 13.40 11.75
C LYS A 265 53.13 12.95 10.61
N TYR A 266 51.94 13.51 10.55
CA TYR A 266 51.03 13.44 9.41
C TYR A 266 50.80 14.87 8.92
N GLU A 267 51.20 15.14 7.67
CA GLU A 267 50.95 16.42 7.01
C GLU A 267 49.92 16.21 5.90
N PRO A 268 48.92 17.09 5.78
CA PRO A 268 48.00 17.03 4.67
C PRO A 268 48.80 17.28 3.39
N ALA A 269 48.54 16.48 2.36
CA ALA A 269 49.09 16.76 1.05
C ALA A 269 48.53 18.09 0.53
N THR A 270 49.41 19.00 0.15
CA THR A 270 49.06 20.29 -0.43
C THR A 270 48.89 20.22 -1.94
N GLU A 271 49.26 19.10 -2.56
CA GLU A 271 49.27 18.90 -4.00
C GLU A 271 48.69 17.52 -4.39
N PHE A 272 47.98 17.50 -5.51
CA PHE A 272 47.53 16.28 -6.17
C PHE A 272 48.64 15.75 -7.08
N THR A 273 48.72 14.42 -7.26
CA THR A 273 49.71 13.85 -8.18
C THR A 273 49.41 14.23 -9.63
N ASN A 274 50.46 14.44 -10.44
CA ASN A 274 50.36 14.95 -11.82
C ASN A 274 49.42 14.17 -12.75
N HIS A 275 49.17 12.89 -12.47
CA HIS A 275 48.26 12.07 -13.27
C HIS A 275 46.80 12.56 -13.18
N TYR A 276 46.44 13.23 -12.09
CA TYR A 276 45.07 13.69 -11.82
C TYR A 276 44.87 15.20 -12.03
N THR A 277 45.93 15.96 -12.35
CA THR A 277 45.89 17.42 -12.53
C THR A 277 45.97 17.86 -14.00
N HIS A 278 46.14 16.93 -14.93
CA HIS A 278 46.23 17.24 -16.35
C HIS A 278 44.87 17.59 -16.95
N SER A 279 44.87 18.43 -17.99
CA SER A 279 43.67 19.02 -18.60
C SER A 279 42.66 18.02 -19.21
N LYS A 280 43.05 16.76 -19.41
CA LYS A 280 42.18 15.70 -19.93
C LYS A 280 41.61 14.76 -18.85
N TRP A 281 41.82 15.08 -17.57
CA TRP A 281 41.28 14.26 -16.50
C TRP A 281 39.74 14.41 -16.42
N SER A 282 39.04 13.27 -16.52
CA SER A 282 37.58 13.20 -16.40
C SER A 282 37.22 12.04 -15.46
N PRO A 283 36.69 12.30 -14.25
CA PRO A 283 36.30 11.25 -13.33
C PRO A 283 35.08 10.47 -13.83
N TYR A 284 34.87 9.27 -13.29
CA TYR A 284 33.66 8.48 -13.56
C TYR A 284 32.73 8.52 -12.36
N VAL A 285 31.43 8.64 -12.62
CA VAL A 285 30.37 8.46 -11.62
C VAL A 285 29.95 7.00 -11.63
N THR A 286 29.99 6.34 -10.47
CA THR A 286 29.62 4.93 -10.31
C THR A 286 28.47 4.72 -9.33
N GLN A 287 28.31 5.63 -8.36
CA GLN A 287 27.31 5.56 -7.30
C GLN A 287 26.77 6.96 -7.01
N VAL A 288 25.51 7.01 -6.62
CA VAL A 288 24.78 8.21 -6.22
C VAL A 288 24.26 7.97 -4.81
N GLY A 289 24.57 8.88 -3.89
CA GLY A 289 24.08 8.83 -2.50
C GLY A 289 23.15 10.00 -2.22
N LEU A 290 22.01 9.72 -1.58
CA LEU A 290 21.11 10.74 -1.04
C LEU A 290 21.41 10.91 0.45
N TYR A 291 21.56 12.16 0.89
CA TYR A 291 21.90 12.51 2.26
C TYR A 291 20.83 13.42 2.85
N ASN A 292 20.63 13.35 4.16
CA ASN A 292 19.79 14.31 4.89
C ASN A 292 20.58 15.59 5.25
N ASP A 293 19.90 16.56 5.86
CA ASP A 293 20.49 17.83 6.30
C ASP A 293 21.59 17.67 7.38
N PHE A 294 21.68 16.51 8.01
CA PHE A 294 22.71 16.16 8.99
C PHE A 294 23.91 15.40 8.38
N ASN A 295 23.98 15.29 7.04
CA ASN A 295 24.97 14.51 6.29
C ASN A 295 24.92 12.99 6.55
N GLU A 296 23.78 12.46 6.98
CA GLU A 296 23.56 11.02 7.10
C GLU A 296 23.07 10.46 5.75
N LEU A 297 23.64 9.33 5.33
CA LEU A 297 23.26 8.67 4.09
C LEU A 297 21.88 8.00 4.25
N LEU A 298 20.91 8.43 3.45
CA LEU A 298 19.56 7.88 3.42
C LEU A 298 19.42 6.73 2.41
N ALA A 299 20.03 6.88 1.23
CA ALA A 299 19.95 5.90 0.16
C ALA A 299 21.20 5.92 -0.72
N VAL A 300 21.57 4.78 -1.29
CA VAL A 300 22.66 4.67 -2.27
C VAL A 300 22.19 3.86 -3.48
N GLY A 301 22.35 4.44 -4.66
CA GLY A 301 22.12 3.79 -5.95
C GLY A 301 23.45 3.55 -6.66
N GLN A 302 23.67 2.32 -7.12
CA GLN A 302 24.82 1.99 -7.96
C GLN A 302 24.41 1.94 -9.42
N LEU A 303 25.18 2.61 -10.28
CA LEU A 303 24.97 2.58 -11.73
C LEU A 303 25.42 1.23 -12.30
N SER A 304 24.71 0.73 -13.30
CA SER A 304 25.06 -0.51 -14.00
C SER A 304 26.38 -0.42 -14.75
N SER A 305 26.77 0.79 -15.14
CA SER A 305 28.06 1.09 -15.75
C SER A 305 28.57 2.46 -15.28
N PRO A 306 29.90 2.62 -15.08
CA PRO A 306 30.49 3.92 -14.80
C PRO A 306 30.19 4.92 -15.92
N MET A 307 29.69 6.10 -15.58
CA MET A 307 29.44 7.18 -16.53
C MET A 307 30.59 8.19 -16.48
N LYS A 308 31.19 8.51 -17.63
CA LYS A 308 32.28 9.50 -17.70
C LYS A 308 31.70 10.90 -17.46
N ASN A 309 32.29 11.64 -16.52
CA ASN A 309 31.95 13.03 -16.27
C ASN A 309 32.91 13.94 -17.04
N ASP A 310 32.49 14.33 -18.25
CA ASP A 310 33.29 15.18 -19.14
C ASP A 310 33.14 16.66 -18.75
N PRO A 311 34.22 17.45 -18.66
CA PRO A 311 34.15 18.87 -18.30
C PRO A 311 33.35 19.75 -19.27
N GLU A 312 33.07 19.28 -20.49
CA GLU A 312 32.34 20.03 -21.53
C GLU A 312 30.85 19.63 -21.64
N ILE A 313 30.36 18.73 -20.78
CA ILE A 313 28.95 18.31 -20.78
C ILE A 313 28.33 18.46 -19.40
N SER A 314 27.04 18.79 -19.36
CA SER A 314 26.23 18.68 -18.14
C SER A 314 25.67 17.27 -17.99
N LEU A 315 25.57 16.80 -16.74
CA LEU A 315 24.99 15.50 -16.41
C LEU A 315 23.72 15.69 -15.58
N GLY A 316 22.58 15.23 -16.09
CA GLY A 316 21.34 15.14 -15.33
C GLY A 316 21.21 13.76 -14.67
N ILE A 317 21.19 13.71 -13.35
CA ILE A 317 20.92 12.49 -12.58
C ILE A 317 19.50 12.57 -12.03
N VAL A 318 18.67 11.60 -12.40
CA VAL A 318 17.30 11.47 -11.90
C VAL A 318 17.24 10.23 -11.02
N VAL A 319 16.88 10.42 -9.74
CA VAL A 319 16.68 9.33 -8.78
C VAL A 319 15.20 9.21 -8.50
N ARG A 320 14.63 8.02 -8.75
CA ARG A 320 13.23 7.71 -8.48
C ARG A 320 13.14 6.51 -7.56
N PHE A 321 12.32 6.61 -6.52
CA PHE A 321 11.97 5.48 -5.68
C PHE A 321 10.56 5.63 -5.11
N ASP A 322 9.91 4.51 -4.86
CA ASP A 322 8.64 4.42 -4.16
C ASP A 322 8.85 4.20 -2.65
N GLY A 323 7.90 4.68 -1.85
CA GLY A 323 7.90 4.56 -0.38
C GLY A 323 6.52 4.27 0.20
#